data_AF-A0A5A7QR05-F1
#
_entry.id   AF-A0A5A7QR05-F1
#
_cell.length_a   1.000
_cell.length_b   1.000
_cell.length_c   1.000
_cell.angle_alpha   90.00
_cell.angle_beta   90.00
_cell.angle_gamma   90.00
#
_symmetry.space_group_name_H-M   'P 1'
#
loop_
_entity.id
_entity.type
_entity.pdbx_description
1 polymer ?
#
loop_
_entity_poly.entity_id
_entity_poly.type
_entity_poly.pdbx_seq_one_letter_code
_entity_poly.pdbx_strand_id
1 'polypeptide(L)'
;MNNSLPFNKYAFLTTHNSFAIDNGKLKLTLTNQEDTISQQLNNGVRGLMLDTYVFEGEVWLCHSFGGKCHYNTKFYWFPLSRMPKGGQDWPLVSDMVAQNQRLLVFTSEESKETSEGIAYQWNYMVENQYGDDGMEAGKCSNRKESNVLNDMSRSLVLVNYFPKIPIKLVACVQHSDNLDDMLRTCSVAAGNRFRLYLSMMIILLKAEGTKKDSNSLSFHELM
;
A
#
# COMPACT_ATOMS: atom_id res chain seq x y z
N MET A 1 5.89 -17.52 9.84
CA MET A 1 6.40 -16.14 10.01
C MET A 1 6.66 -15.92 11.50
N ASN A 2 7.80 -15.33 11.86
CA ASN A 2 7.98 -14.82 13.23
C ASN A 2 7.01 -13.63 13.41
N ASN A 3 6.06 -13.72 14.34
CA ASN A 3 5.08 -12.66 14.66
C ASN A 3 5.28 -12.08 16.08
N SER A 4 6.46 -12.29 16.68
CA SER A 4 6.76 -11.92 18.07
C SER A 4 7.21 -10.47 18.27
N LEU A 5 7.29 -9.67 17.21
CA LEU A 5 7.70 -8.27 17.29
C LEU A 5 6.48 -7.33 17.16
N PRO A 6 6.60 -6.06 17.61
CA PRO A 6 5.66 -5.00 17.27
C PRO A 6 5.49 -4.86 15.75
N PHE A 7 4.28 -4.50 15.29
CA PHE A 7 4.00 -4.31 13.86
C PHE A 7 5.02 -3.38 13.17
N ASN A 8 5.36 -2.25 13.78
CA ASN A 8 6.38 -1.30 13.30
C ASN A 8 7.83 -1.83 13.28
N LYS A 9 8.07 -3.10 13.63
CA LYS A 9 9.36 -3.80 13.44
C LYS A 9 9.32 -4.80 12.30
N TYR A 10 8.32 -4.74 11.43
CA TYR A 10 8.26 -5.52 10.20
C TYR A 10 8.36 -4.59 8.99
N ALA A 11 8.92 -5.14 7.91
CA ALA A 11 8.87 -4.54 6.59
C ALA A 11 7.79 -5.26 5.79
N PHE A 12 6.89 -4.51 5.17
CA PHE A 12 5.87 -5.06 4.29
C PHE A 12 6.02 -4.46 2.91
N LEU A 13 5.90 -5.34 1.93
CA LEU A 13 5.78 -4.98 0.54
C LEU A 13 4.35 -4.47 0.27
N THR A 14 4.27 -3.28 -0.29
CA THR A 14 3.02 -2.56 -0.56
C THR A 14 2.93 -2.20 -2.03
N THR A 15 1.78 -2.43 -2.67
CA THR A 15 1.57 -2.06 -4.08
C THR A 15 0.89 -0.71 -4.21
N HIS A 16 1.32 0.09 -5.19
CA HIS A 16 0.74 1.38 -5.54
C HIS A 16 -0.41 1.21 -6.55
N ASN A 17 -1.55 1.87 -6.32
CA ASN A 17 -2.75 1.75 -7.15
C ASN A 17 -3.13 0.30 -7.45
N SER A 18 -3.24 -0.48 -6.38
CA SER A 18 -3.35 -1.94 -6.39
C SER A 18 -4.50 -2.47 -7.25
N PHE A 19 -5.53 -1.65 -7.47
CA PHE A 19 -6.72 -2.00 -8.26
C PHE A 19 -6.67 -1.52 -9.72
N ALA A 20 -5.67 -0.71 -10.10
CA ALA A 20 -5.47 -0.27 -11.47
C ALA A 20 -4.84 -1.40 -12.31
N ILE A 21 -5.61 -2.48 -12.47
CA ILE A 21 -5.17 -3.73 -13.09
C ILE A 21 -5.41 -3.68 -14.60
N ASP A 22 -4.47 -4.19 -15.39
CA ASP A 22 -4.73 -4.54 -16.78
C ASP A 22 -5.54 -5.84 -16.84
N ASN A 23 -6.82 -5.72 -17.20
CA ASN A 23 -7.72 -6.85 -17.41
C ASN A 23 -7.96 -7.13 -18.90
N GLY A 24 -7.09 -6.62 -19.79
CA GLY A 24 -7.20 -6.77 -21.23
C GLY A 24 -8.32 -5.94 -21.87
N LYS A 25 -9.01 -5.06 -21.12
CA LYS A 25 -9.97 -4.11 -21.69
C LYS A 25 -9.27 -2.79 -22.01
N LEU A 26 -9.63 -2.19 -23.14
CA LEU A 26 -9.11 -0.88 -23.54
C LEU A 26 -9.43 0.15 -22.46
N LYS A 27 -8.39 0.63 -21.78
CA LYS A 27 -8.46 1.77 -20.85
C LYS A 27 -7.67 2.92 -21.48
N LEU A 28 -8.24 4.13 -21.41
CA LEU A 28 -7.56 5.37 -21.81
C LEU A 28 -6.52 5.81 -20.76
N THR A 29 -6.39 5.08 -19.65
CA THR A 29 -5.47 5.33 -18.54
C THR A 29 -4.39 4.25 -18.49
N LEU A 30 -3.23 4.59 -17.92
CA LEU A 30 -2.21 3.59 -17.61
C LEU A 30 -2.69 2.68 -16.47
N THR A 31 -2.26 1.41 -16.51
CA THR A 31 -2.45 0.44 -15.44
C THR A 31 -1.19 0.38 -14.59
N ASN A 32 -1.34 0.12 -13.29
CA ASN A 32 -0.24 0.01 -12.34
C ASN A 32 0.07 -1.44 -11.96
N GLN A 33 -0.88 -2.36 -12.17
CA GLN A 33 -0.75 -3.75 -11.75
C GLN A 33 -1.15 -4.70 -12.88
N GLU A 34 -0.52 -5.86 -12.92
CA GLU A 34 -0.96 -6.97 -13.77
C GLU A 34 -1.66 -8.07 -12.97
N ASP A 35 -1.27 -8.20 -11.71
CA ASP A 35 -1.86 -9.14 -10.77
C ASP A 35 -3.15 -8.55 -10.18
N THR A 36 -4.18 -9.38 -10.08
CA THR A 36 -5.35 -9.12 -9.23
C THR A 36 -4.93 -8.93 -7.77
N ILE A 37 -5.79 -8.31 -6.95
CA ILE A 37 -5.52 -8.16 -5.50
C ILE A 37 -5.21 -9.50 -4.84
N SER A 38 -5.95 -10.57 -5.20
CA SER A 38 -5.69 -11.92 -4.68
C SER A 38 -4.32 -12.44 -5.08
N GLN A 39 -3.90 -12.21 -6.33
CA GLN A 39 -2.56 -12.59 -6.79
C GLN A 39 -1.46 -11.78 -6.09
N GLN A 40 -1.62 -10.47 -5.91
CA GLN A 40 -0.69 -9.64 -5.15
C GLN A 40 -0.49 -10.18 -3.73
N LEU A 41 -1.59 -10.51 -3.04
CA LEU A 41 -1.55 -11.12 -1.70
C LEU A 41 -0.86 -12.50 -1.70
N ASN A 42 -1.14 -13.35 -2.69
CA ASN A 42 -0.49 -14.65 -2.86
C ASN A 42 1.01 -14.52 -3.13
N ASN A 43 1.43 -13.44 -3.81
CA ASN A 43 2.82 -13.12 -4.12
C ASN A 43 3.56 -12.43 -2.95
N GLY A 44 2.94 -12.30 -1.79
CA GLY A 44 3.58 -11.82 -0.55
C GLY A 44 3.37 -10.33 -0.26
N VAL A 45 2.61 -9.60 -1.08
CA VAL A 45 2.17 -8.23 -0.78
C VAL A 45 1.31 -8.23 0.49
N ARG A 46 1.55 -7.28 1.39
CA ARG A 46 0.81 -7.14 2.66
C ARG A 46 0.36 -5.71 2.95
N GLY A 47 0.69 -4.76 2.07
CA GLY A 47 0.05 -3.45 2.00
C GLY A 47 -0.57 -3.23 0.62
N LEU A 48 -1.70 -2.56 0.56
CA LEU A 48 -2.38 -2.21 -0.70
C LEU A 48 -2.71 -0.72 -0.65
N MET A 49 -2.24 0.05 -1.62
CA MET A 49 -2.71 1.43 -1.83
C MET A 49 -3.84 1.41 -2.85
N LEU A 50 -4.96 2.05 -2.52
CA LEU A 50 -6.17 2.07 -3.34
C LEU A 50 -6.61 3.52 -3.52
N ASP A 51 -6.64 3.98 -4.77
CA ASP A 51 -7.30 5.22 -5.11
C ASP A 51 -8.81 5.01 -5.13
N THR A 52 -9.53 5.77 -4.30
CA THR A 52 -10.99 5.74 -4.25
C THR A 52 -11.53 7.08 -4.71
N TYR A 53 -12.41 7.06 -5.70
CA TYR A 53 -13.06 8.25 -6.23
C TYR A 53 -14.57 8.11 -6.19
N VAL A 54 -15.26 9.17 -5.77
CA VAL A 54 -16.70 9.28 -5.93
C VAL A 54 -17.01 9.46 -7.41
N PHE A 55 -17.59 8.43 -8.01
CA PHE A 55 -18.08 8.46 -9.38
C PHE A 55 -19.57 8.18 -9.37
N GLU A 56 -20.35 9.03 -10.04
CA GLU A 56 -21.83 8.96 -10.07
C GLU A 56 -22.50 8.92 -8.68
N GLY A 57 -21.86 9.56 -7.69
CA GLY A 57 -22.41 9.67 -6.33
C GLY A 57 -22.15 8.45 -5.45
N GLU A 58 -21.39 7.45 -5.92
CA GLU A 58 -21.10 6.23 -5.17
C GLU A 58 -19.59 6.03 -4.95
N VAL A 59 -19.23 5.75 -3.70
CA VAL A 59 -17.99 5.04 -3.31
C VAL A 59 -18.37 4.09 -2.20
N TRP A 60 -18.30 2.80 -2.46
CA TRP A 60 -18.59 1.79 -1.47
C TRP A 60 -17.53 0.69 -1.52
N LEU A 61 -16.84 0.49 -0.39
CA LEU A 61 -15.99 -0.67 -0.14
C LEU A 61 -16.62 -1.46 1.01
N CYS A 62 -17.57 -2.33 0.69
CA CYS A 62 -18.32 -3.12 1.67
C CYS A 62 -18.63 -4.52 1.14
N HIS A 63 -18.57 -5.53 2.00
CA HIS A 63 -19.16 -6.85 1.73
C HIS A 63 -20.43 -6.96 2.58
N SER A 64 -21.58 -6.79 1.95
CA SER A 64 -22.87 -6.68 2.63
C SER A 64 -24.00 -7.16 1.72
N PHE A 65 -25.20 -7.33 2.27
CA PHE A 65 -26.35 -7.83 1.53
C PHE A 65 -27.12 -6.69 0.84
N GLY A 66 -27.59 -6.92 -0.38
CA GLY A 66 -28.48 -5.99 -1.09
C GLY A 66 -27.85 -4.66 -1.53
N GLY A 67 -26.53 -4.59 -1.67
CA GLY A 67 -25.82 -3.39 -2.13
C GLY A 67 -25.77 -2.23 -1.11
N LYS A 68 -26.11 -2.48 0.16
CA LYS A 68 -26.09 -1.47 1.23
C LYS A 68 -25.13 -1.86 2.33
N CYS A 69 -24.32 -0.94 2.83
CA CYS A 69 -23.42 -1.20 3.95
C CYS A 69 -24.18 -1.08 5.27
N HIS A 70 -24.19 -2.15 6.07
CA HIS A 70 -24.82 -2.16 7.38
C HIS A 70 -23.78 -2.10 8.49
N TYR A 71 -24.12 -1.49 9.63
CA TYR A 71 -23.23 -1.41 10.80
C TYR A 71 -22.74 -2.80 11.24
N ASN A 72 -23.62 -3.80 11.15
CA ASN A 72 -23.35 -5.18 11.55
C ASN A 72 -22.57 -6.00 10.50
N THR A 73 -22.35 -5.46 9.30
CA THR A 73 -21.54 -6.06 8.23
C THR A 73 -20.24 -5.27 8.00
N LYS A 74 -19.93 -4.31 8.87
CA LYS A 74 -18.68 -3.54 8.75
C LYS A 74 -17.49 -4.46 9.05
N PHE A 75 -16.45 -4.36 8.23
CA PHE A 75 -15.20 -5.05 8.50
C PHE A 75 -14.50 -4.44 9.72
N TYR A 76 -13.98 -5.31 10.59
CA TYR A 76 -13.23 -4.90 11.78
C TYR A 76 -11.76 -4.68 11.39
N TRP A 77 -11.40 -3.43 11.07
CA TRP A 77 -10.00 -3.01 11.06
C TRP A 77 -9.52 -2.70 12.47
N PHE A 78 -8.19 -2.71 12.66
CA PHE A 78 -7.53 -2.38 13.90
C PHE A 78 -7.94 -0.96 14.34
N PRO A 79 -8.46 -0.78 15.57
CA PRO A 79 -9.19 0.43 15.92
C PRO A 79 -8.26 1.63 16.09
N LEU A 80 -8.68 2.79 15.58
CA LEU A 80 -7.97 4.06 15.68
C LEU A 80 -7.56 4.39 17.13
N SER A 81 -8.43 4.11 18.10
CA SER A 81 -8.17 4.36 19.53
C SER A 81 -7.01 3.54 20.11
N ARG A 82 -6.57 2.48 19.43
CA ARG A 82 -5.43 1.64 19.83
C ARG A 82 -4.19 1.83 18.95
N MET A 83 -4.26 2.72 17.96
CA MET A 83 -3.09 3.04 17.13
C MET A 83 -2.10 3.87 17.96
N PRO A 84 -0.84 3.43 18.11
CA PRO A 84 0.15 4.17 18.89
C PRO A 84 0.45 5.52 18.24
N LYS A 85 0.77 6.50 19.08
CA LYS A 85 1.19 7.85 18.67
C LYS A 85 2.54 8.18 19.30
N GLY A 86 3.22 9.19 18.77
CA GLY A 86 4.49 9.67 19.33
C GLY A 86 5.63 8.65 19.23
N GLY A 87 5.68 7.89 18.13
CA GLY A 87 6.79 6.96 17.85
C GLY A 87 6.76 5.66 18.62
N GLN A 88 5.73 5.42 19.42
CA GLN A 88 5.61 4.21 20.22
C GLN A 88 5.48 2.96 19.35
N ASP A 89 5.90 1.84 19.94
CA ASP A 89 5.74 0.53 19.33
C ASP A 89 4.27 0.13 19.23
N TRP A 90 3.94 -0.53 18.13
CA TRP A 90 2.64 -1.12 17.89
C TRP A 90 2.48 -2.39 18.73
N PRO A 91 1.24 -2.90 18.92
CA PRO A 91 1.07 -4.22 19.52
C PRO A 91 1.86 -5.29 18.75
N LEU A 92 2.19 -6.38 19.45
CA LEU A 92 2.81 -7.53 18.80
C LEU A 92 1.88 -8.05 17.70
N VAL A 93 2.47 -8.47 16.58
CA VAL A 93 1.68 -9.04 15.48
C VAL A 93 0.95 -10.30 15.95
N SER A 94 1.52 -11.08 16.88
CA SER A 94 0.84 -12.19 17.56
C SER A 94 -0.45 -11.77 18.25
N ASP A 95 -0.44 -10.64 18.94
CA ASP A 95 -1.59 -10.17 19.73
C ASP A 95 -2.67 -9.59 18.83
N MET A 96 -2.27 -8.86 17.78
CA MET A 96 -3.18 -8.40 16.73
C MET A 96 -3.90 -9.58 16.07
N VAL A 97 -3.15 -10.64 15.73
CA VAL A 97 -3.67 -11.88 15.15
C VAL A 97 -4.62 -12.60 16.10
N ALA A 98 -4.25 -12.75 17.38
CA ALA A 98 -5.07 -13.41 18.40
C ALA A 98 -6.40 -12.68 18.62
N GLN A 99 -6.43 -11.36 18.41
CA GLN A 99 -7.62 -10.52 18.53
C GLN A 99 -8.39 -10.34 17.21
N ASN A 100 -8.01 -11.07 16.16
CA ASN A 100 -8.56 -10.97 14.81
C ASN A 100 -8.48 -9.56 14.19
N GLN A 101 -7.46 -8.78 14.59
CA GLN A 101 -7.19 -7.44 14.06
C GLN A 101 -6.17 -7.53 12.93
N ARG A 102 -6.63 -7.92 11.74
CA ARG A 102 -5.76 -8.28 10.61
C ARG A 102 -5.68 -7.22 9.52
N LEU A 103 -6.35 -6.09 9.71
CA LEU A 103 -6.44 -5.02 8.72
C LEU A 103 -6.10 -3.68 9.38
N LEU A 104 -5.17 -2.94 8.79
CA LEU A 104 -4.88 -1.55 9.11
C LEU A 104 -5.29 -0.69 7.92
N VAL A 105 -6.02 0.39 8.18
CA VAL A 105 -6.52 1.28 7.14
C VAL A 105 -6.09 2.70 7.45
N PHE A 106 -5.48 3.33 6.45
CA PHE A 106 -5.08 4.72 6.49
C PHE A 106 -5.78 5.49 5.37
N THR A 107 -5.91 6.80 5.56
CA THR A 107 -6.46 7.74 4.60
C THR A 107 -5.47 8.89 4.39
N SER A 108 -5.37 9.38 3.16
CA SER A 108 -4.65 10.61 2.82
C SER A 108 -5.48 11.87 3.03
N GLU A 109 -6.78 11.73 3.36
CA GLU A 109 -7.72 12.82 3.62
C GLU A 109 -7.94 13.00 5.13
N GLU A 110 -7.51 14.15 5.68
CA GLU A 110 -7.51 14.43 7.13
C GLU A 110 -8.91 14.37 7.74
N SER A 111 -9.91 14.89 7.02
CA SER A 111 -11.29 14.97 7.50
C SER A 111 -11.93 13.60 7.80
N LYS A 112 -11.39 12.52 7.21
CA LYS A 112 -11.87 11.13 7.38
C LYS A 112 -11.51 10.51 8.73
N GLU A 113 -10.49 11.03 9.43
CA GLU A 113 -10.19 10.56 10.79
C GLU A 113 -11.33 10.89 11.75
N THR A 114 -11.84 12.12 11.70
CA THR A 114 -12.95 12.55 12.56
C THR A 114 -14.30 12.04 12.06
N SER A 115 -14.55 12.08 10.75
CA SER A 115 -15.87 11.72 10.20
C SER A 115 -16.12 10.22 10.11
N GLU A 116 -15.09 9.40 9.90
CA GLU A 116 -15.23 7.96 9.61
C GLU A 116 -14.37 7.06 10.53
N GLY A 117 -13.48 7.65 11.33
CA GLY A 117 -12.57 6.90 12.20
C GLY A 117 -11.46 6.18 11.44
N ILE A 118 -11.11 6.64 10.23
CA ILE A 118 -10.01 6.10 9.42
C ILE A 118 -8.74 6.90 9.71
N ALA A 119 -7.66 6.23 10.05
CA ALA A 119 -6.43 6.88 10.51
C ALA A 119 -5.81 7.78 9.44
N TYR A 120 -5.63 9.07 9.74
CA TYR A 120 -4.97 9.99 8.83
C TYR A 120 -3.49 9.66 8.73
N GLN A 121 -3.01 9.28 7.54
CA GLN A 121 -1.71 8.64 7.37
C GLN A 121 -0.55 9.46 7.92
N TRP A 122 -0.59 10.78 7.75
CA TRP A 122 0.48 11.70 8.17
C TRP A 122 0.62 11.80 9.69
N ASN A 123 -0.36 11.29 10.46
CA ASN A 123 -0.25 11.14 11.90
C ASN A 123 0.59 9.92 12.33
N TYR A 124 0.86 8.96 11.45
CA TYR A 124 1.46 7.67 11.81
C TYR A 124 2.73 7.33 11.04
N MET A 125 2.89 7.86 9.82
CA MET A 125 4.02 7.55 8.96
C MET A 125 4.71 8.79 8.38
N VAL A 126 6.00 8.64 8.08
CA VAL A 126 6.75 9.53 7.19
C VAL A 126 6.92 8.85 5.83
N GLU A 127 6.98 9.63 4.74
CA GLU A 127 7.01 9.12 3.38
C GLU A 127 8.03 9.89 2.51
N ASN A 128 8.82 9.18 1.70
CA ASN A 128 9.69 9.82 0.72
C ASN A 128 8.95 10.17 -0.58
N GLN A 129 9.53 11.08 -1.36
CA GLN A 129 9.01 11.48 -2.66
C GLN A 129 8.72 10.28 -3.57
N TYR A 130 7.67 10.42 -4.38
CA TYR A 130 7.29 9.42 -5.38
C TYR A 130 7.83 9.77 -6.77
N GLY A 131 7.70 8.85 -7.72
CA GLY A 131 8.17 9.03 -9.09
C GLY A 131 9.69 9.08 -9.17
N ASP A 132 10.21 9.71 -10.22
CA ASP A 132 11.64 9.71 -10.51
C ASP A 132 12.47 10.37 -9.39
N ASP A 133 11.93 11.41 -8.73
CA ASP A 133 12.56 12.07 -7.57
C ASP A 133 12.70 11.12 -6.35
N GLY A 134 11.82 10.12 -6.25
CA GLY A 134 11.86 9.08 -5.22
C GLY A 134 12.90 7.99 -5.48
N MET A 135 13.45 7.95 -6.68
CA MET A 135 14.43 6.96 -7.14
C MET A 135 15.84 7.55 -7.32
N GLU A 136 16.05 8.82 -6.96
CA GLU A 136 17.34 9.49 -7.08
C GLU A 136 18.39 8.81 -6.19
N ALA A 137 19.38 8.17 -6.81
CA ALA A 137 20.39 7.39 -6.10
C ALA A 137 21.09 8.22 -5.02
N GLY A 138 21.16 7.67 -3.80
CA GLY A 138 21.81 8.32 -2.66
C GLY A 138 21.03 9.47 -2.01
N LYS A 139 19.79 9.75 -2.46
CA LYS A 139 18.95 10.80 -1.90
C LYS A 139 17.55 10.29 -1.56
N CYS A 140 17.10 10.55 -0.33
CA CYS A 140 15.74 10.26 0.11
C CYS A 140 15.13 11.52 0.71
N SER A 141 14.34 12.25 -0.08
CA SER A 141 13.62 13.46 0.36
C SER A 141 12.21 13.12 0.80
N ASN A 142 11.69 13.79 1.83
CA ASN A 142 10.30 13.60 2.26
C ASN A 142 9.32 14.22 1.25
N ARG A 143 8.10 13.67 1.23
CA ARG A 143 6.96 14.34 0.60
C ARG A 143 6.62 15.66 1.26
N LYS A 144 5.98 16.56 0.50
CA LYS A 144 5.54 17.87 1.00
C LYS A 144 4.56 17.74 2.16
N GLU A 145 3.66 16.77 2.08
CA GLU A 145 2.62 16.49 3.08
C GLU A 145 3.17 15.69 4.28
N SER A 146 4.29 15.00 4.08
CA SER A 146 4.98 14.25 5.12
C SER A 146 5.82 15.17 6.02
N ASN A 147 5.89 14.82 7.30
CA ASN A 147 6.97 15.29 8.17
C ASN A 147 8.35 14.86 7.62
N VAL A 148 9.41 15.50 8.11
CA VAL A 148 10.80 15.12 7.81
C VAL A 148 11.03 13.65 8.15
N LEU A 149 11.81 12.93 7.33
CA LEU A 149 11.94 11.46 7.44
C LEU A 149 12.49 11.01 8.80
N ASN A 150 13.31 11.85 9.45
CA ASN A 150 13.88 11.57 10.77
C ASN A 150 12.97 12.02 11.94
N ASP A 151 11.70 12.36 11.71
CA ASP A 151 10.72 12.66 12.77
C ASP A 151 10.38 11.38 13.56
N MET A 152 10.92 11.27 14.77
CA MET A 152 10.77 10.08 15.63
C MET A 152 9.35 9.93 16.20
N SER A 153 8.49 10.94 16.08
CA SER A 153 7.10 10.88 16.55
C SER A 153 6.18 10.05 15.65
N ARG A 154 6.64 9.68 14.45
CA ARG A 154 5.96 8.76 13.53
C ARG A 154 6.68 7.41 13.54
N SER A 155 5.95 6.34 13.87
CA SER A 155 6.55 5.01 14.06
C SER A 155 6.66 4.19 12.78
N LEU A 156 5.98 4.61 11.71
CA LEU A 156 6.00 3.96 10.41
C LEU A 156 6.78 4.81 9.38
N VAL A 157 7.38 4.16 8.40
CA VAL A 157 8.09 4.82 7.29
C VAL A 157 7.64 4.17 6.00
N LEU A 158 7.00 4.91 5.10
CA LEU A 158 6.62 4.46 3.76
C LEU A 158 7.68 4.90 2.75
N VAL A 159 8.27 3.94 2.02
CA VAL A 159 9.23 4.23 0.96
C VAL A 159 8.57 4.03 -0.38
N ASN A 160 8.33 5.10 -1.14
CA ASN A 160 7.99 5.04 -2.55
C ASN A 160 9.25 4.76 -3.39
N TYR A 161 9.18 3.72 -4.20
CA TYR A 161 10.19 3.41 -5.20
C TYR A 161 9.54 2.93 -6.49
N PHE A 162 9.27 3.89 -7.39
CA PHE A 162 8.70 3.63 -8.71
C PHE A 162 8.87 4.85 -9.62
N PRO A 163 9.06 4.64 -10.93
CA PRO A 163 9.23 5.76 -11.87
C PRO A 163 7.89 6.45 -12.10
N LYS A 164 7.95 7.70 -12.56
CA LYS A 164 6.73 8.45 -12.93
C LYS A 164 5.99 7.79 -14.09
N ILE A 165 6.73 7.21 -15.03
CA ILE A 165 6.19 6.45 -16.16
C ILE A 165 6.62 4.99 -15.99
N PRO A 166 5.68 4.06 -15.80
CA PRO A 166 6.03 2.66 -15.65
C PRO A 166 6.50 2.07 -16.98
N ILE A 167 7.80 1.75 -17.06
CA ILE A 167 8.39 1.09 -18.22
C ILE A 167 8.79 -0.32 -17.83
N LYS A 168 7.94 -1.27 -18.22
CA LYS A 168 8.11 -2.71 -18.02
C LYS A 168 9.51 -3.24 -18.35
N LEU A 169 10.11 -2.77 -19.45
CA LEU A 169 11.40 -3.28 -19.94
C LEU A 169 12.55 -3.06 -18.94
N VAL A 170 12.47 -2.01 -18.12
CA VAL A 170 13.51 -1.66 -17.14
C VAL A 170 13.13 -2.02 -15.70
N ALA A 171 11.91 -2.52 -15.48
CA ALA A 171 11.40 -2.83 -14.15
C ALA A 171 12.26 -3.85 -13.42
N CYS A 172 12.79 -4.88 -14.09
CA CYS A 172 13.66 -5.86 -13.46
C CYS A 172 14.97 -5.25 -12.96
N VAL A 173 15.57 -4.34 -13.75
CA VAL A 173 16.80 -3.64 -13.38
C VAL A 173 16.53 -2.68 -12.22
N GLN A 174 15.40 -1.98 -12.23
CA GLN A 174 15.00 -1.08 -11.14
C GLN A 174 14.75 -1.85 -9.82
N HIS A 175 14.07 -2.99 -9.86
CA HIS A 175 13.75 -3.79 -8.66
C HIS A 175 14.86 -4.76 -8.21
N SER A 176 16.12 -4.49 -8.60
CA SER A 176 17.29 -5.28 -8.21
C SER A 176 18.17 -4.49 -7.22
N ASP A 177 19.46 -4.33 -7.48
CA ASP A 177 20.42 -3.69 -6.56
C ASP A 177 20.04 -2.24 -6.25
N ASN A 178 19.49 -1.51 -7.24
CA ASN A 178 19.06 -0.13 -7.07
C ASN A 178 17.99 0.05 -5.98
N LEU A 179 17.15 -0.96 -5.76
CA LEU A 179 16.15 -0.93 -4.70
C LEU A 179 16.79 -1.10 -3.32
N ASP A 180 17.74 -2.04 -3.17
CA ASP A 180 18.45 -2.24 -1.90
C ASP A 180 19.23 -0.98 -1.50
N ASP A 181 19.89 -0.35 -2.47
CA ASP A 181 20.59 0.93 -2.26
C ASP A 181 19.63 2.05 -1.83
N MET A 182 18.45 2.13 -2.44
CA MET A 182 17.45 3.12 -2.06
C MET A 182 16.87 2.84 -0.67
N LEU A 183 16.61 1.58 -0.34
CA LEU A 183 16.18 1.16 1.00
C LEU A 183 17.23 1.55 2.05
N ARG A 184 18.53 1.32 1.80
CA ARG A 184 19.61 1.73 2.70
C ARG A 184 19.66 3.25 2.85
N THR A 185 19.57 3.97 1.74
CA THR A 185 19.57 5.43 1.71
C THR A 185 18.42 6.01 2.53
N CYS A 186 17.19 5.55 2.29
CA CYS A 186 16.02 5.98 3.05
C CYS A 186 16.06 5.52 4.51
N SER A 187 16.68 4.37 4.81
CA SER A 187 16.87 3.91 6.19
C SER A 187 17.74 4.89 6.98
N VAL A 188 18.85 5.35 6.39
CA VAL A 188 19.72 6.37 6.99
C VAL A 188 18.97 7.69 7.15
N ALA A 189 18.27 8.15 6.12
CA ALA A 189 17.49 9.40 6.17
C ALA A 189 16.37 9.35 7.22
N ALA A 190 15.79 8.18 7.47
CA ALA A 190 14.79 7.94 8.52
C ALA A 190 15.40 7.72 9.92
N GLY A 191 16.71 7.94 10.10
CA GLY A 191 17.39 7.83 11.39
C GLY A 191 17.73 6.39 11.79
N ASN A 192 17.98 5.50 10.83
CA ASN A 192 18.38 4.10 11.04
C ASN A 192 17.42 3.30 11.94
N ARG A 193 16.14 3.66 11.91
CA ARG A 193 15.11 2.90 12.61
C ARG A 193 14.98 1.56 11.92
N PHE A 194 15.14 0.48 12.68
CA PHE A 194 15.02 -0.87 12.17
C PHE A 194 13.62 -1.06 11.55
N ARG A 195 13.61 -1.01 10.21
CA ARG A 195 12.66 -1.60 9.24
C ARG A 195 11.62 -0.62 8.67
N LEU A 196 11.82 -0.37 7.38
CA LEU A 196 11.03 0.46 6.48
C LEU A 196 9.82 -0.33 5.96
N TYR A 197 8.70 0.34 5.74
CA TYR A 197 7.59 -0.16 4.93
C TYR A 197 7.86 0.27 3.49
N LEU A 198 7.88 -0.67 2.55
CA LEU A 198 8.21 -0.36 1.17
C LEU A 198 6.93 -0.35 0.33
N SER A 199 6.58 0.82 -0.19
CA SER A 199 5.66 0.99 -1.31
C SER A 199 6.43 0.78 -2.61
N MET A 200 6.30 -0.42 -3.17
CA MET A 200 6.89 -0.80 -4.44
C MET A 200 5.77 -0.99 -5.45
N MET A 201 5.86 -0.29 -6.58
CA MET A 201 5.02 -0.65 -7.72
C MET A 201 5.59 -1.93 -8.35
N ILE A 202 5.09 -3.08 -7.89
CA ILE A 202 5.46 -4.37 -8.47
C ILE A 202 4.78 -4.52 -9.83
N ILE A 203 5.55 -4.28 -10.89
CA ILE A 203 5.22 -4.76 -12.23
C ILE A 203 5.72 -6.21 -12.30
N LEU A 204 4.89 -7.18 -11.89
CA LEU A 204 5.19 -8.61 -12.10
C LEU A 204 4.78 -9.01 -13.51
N LEU A 205 5.73 -9.53 -14.27
CA LEU A 205 5.50 -9.92 -15.64
C LEU A 205 6.09 -11.26 -16.00
N LYS A 206 5.23 -12.15 -16.47
CA LYS A 206 5.60 -13.41 -17.09
C LYS A 206 5.24 -13.38 -18.58
N ALA A 207 6.22 -13.75 -19.41
CA ALA A 207 6.03 -13.94 -20.85
C ALA A 207 5.55 -15.39 -21.13
N GLU A 208 4.54 -15.54 -21.98
CA GLU A 208 4.57 -16.30 -23.25
C GLU A 208 3.17 -16.45 -23.89
N GLY A 209 3.09 -16.33 -25.23
CA GLY A 209 2.21 -17.18 -26.07
C GLY A 209 0.81 -16.71 -26.55
N THR A 210 0.77 -15.98 -27.66
CA THR A 210 -0.19 -16.00 -28.82
C THR A 210 -1.71 -16.32 -28.68
N LYS A 211 -2.51 -15.35 -29.20
CA LYS A 211 -3.74 -15.40 -30.03
C LYS A 211 -5.12 -15.90 -29.48
N LYS A 212 -6.06 -14.93 -29.57
CA LYS A 212 -7.43 -14.93 -30.17
C LYS A 212 -8.70 -15.22 -29.33
N ASP A 213 -9.57 -14.21 -29.43
CA ASP A 213 -11.03 -14.18 -29.58
C ASP A 213 -11.99 -14.36 -28.37
N SER A 214 -12.75 -13.27 -28.20
CA SER A 214 -14.20 -13.16 -27.92
C SER A 214 -14.75 -13.29 -26.49
N ASN A 215 -15.47 -12.22 -26.16
CA ASN A 215 -16.67 -12.13 -25.33
C ASN A 215 -16.55 -11.88 -23.82
N SER A 216 -17.50 -11.04 -23.43
CA SER A 216 -17.79 -10.40 -22.15
C SER A 216 -17.88 -11.35 -20.97
N LEU A 217 -17.42 -10.91 -19.80
CA LEU A 217 -17.82 -11.48 -18.51
C LEU A 217 -18.19 -10.40 -17.49
N SER A 218 -19.33 -10.65 -16.85
CA SER A 218 -19.99 -9.89 -15.80
C SER A 218 -19.53 -10.38 -14.41
N PHE A 219 -19.87 -9.58 -13.40
CA PHE A 219 -19.51 -9.71 -11.98
C PHE A 219 -20.21 -10.89 -11.28
N HIS A 220 -19.94 -12.13 -11.72
CA HIS A 220 -20.42 -13.34 -11.03
C HIS A 220 -19.32 -14.37 -10.70
N GLU A 221 -18.06 -14.02 -10.87
CA GLU A 221 -16.92 -14.92 -10.58
C GLU A 221 -15.93 -14.26 -9.62
N LEU A 222 -16.43 -13.79 -8.48
CA LEU A 222 -15.62 -13.43 -7.31
C LEU A 222 -15.83 -14.48 -6.22
N MET A 223 -15.29 -15.68 -6.43
CA MET A 223 -14.79 -16.66 -5.44
C MET A 223 -14.16 -17.83 -6.17
#